data_AF-A0A1S3QIS4-F1
#
_entry.id   AF-A0A1S3QIS4-F1
#
_cell.length_a   1.000
_cell.length_b   1.000
_cell.length_c   1.000
_cell.angle_alpha   90.00
_cell.angle_beta   90.00
_cell.angle_gamma   90.00
#
_symmetry.space_group_name_H-M   'P 1'
#
loop_
_entity.id
_entity.type
_entity.pdbx_description
1 polymer ?
#
loop_
_entity_poly.entity_id
_entity_poly.type
_entity_poly.pdbx_seq_one_letter_code
_entity_poly.pdbx_strand_id
1 'polypeptide(L)'
;MGGAMDFNICKPDVLTKEEFLMRQRIEPIISSREINANTYEVVSPENIEAVAAKGKHCLMEADVSCVKDLLRREIYPIIIHIKICDKNIRKLRKLPLRVDSEEEFIRVCRSRERELESVPCLYACLEPEEWAGPDDLIRVVKDRIQEEQRKTVWVEQDLL
;
A
#
# COMPACT_ATOMS: atom_id res chain seq x y z
N MET A 1 15.70 16.60 -15.13
CA MET A 1 14.85 17.38 -14.21
C MET A 1 14.12 16.40 -13.30
N GLY A 2 14.64 16.14 -12.10
CA GLY A 2 13.95 15.33 -11.09
C GLY A 2 13.14 16.27 -10.22
N GLY A 3 11.84 16.41 -10.50
CA GLY A 3 10.93 17.06 -9.56
C GLY A 3 10.92 16.25 -8.26
N ALA A 4 10.98 16.93 -7.12
CA ALA A 4 10.77 16.25 -5.84
C ALA A 4 9.43 15.52 -5.89
N MET A 5 9.42 14.23 -5.57
CA MET A 5 8.18 13.48 -5.45
C MET A 5 7.37 14.04 -4.30
N ASP A 6 6.15 14.47 -4.61
CA ASP A 6 5.18 14.90 -3.62
C ASP A 6 4.23 13.74 -3.33
N PHE A 7 4.21 13.34 -2.06
CA PHE A 7 3.30 12.35 -1.52
C PHE A 7 2.23 13.04 -0.69
N ASN A 8 0.98 12.62 -0.83
CA ASN A 8 -0.09 13.04 0.05
C ASN A 8 -0.78 11.82 0.64
N ILE A 9 -1.04 11.88 1.95
CA ILE A 9 -1.88 10.89 2.62
C ILE A 9 -3.30 10.99 2.05
N CYS A 10 -3.83 9.85 1.61
CA CYS A 10 -5.22 9.70 1.21
C CYS A 10 -6.11 10.04 2.40
N LYS A 11 -7.00 11.01 2.24
CA LYS A 11 -7.97 11.33 3.29
C LYS A 11 -9.17 10.40 3.12
N PRO A 12 -9.42 9.47 4.05
CA PRO A 12 -10.62 8.64 4.01
C PRO A 12 -11.85 9.49 4.36
N ASP A 13 -12.99 9.04 3.86
CA ASP A 13 -14.30 9.49 4.34
C ASP A 13 -14.64 8.75 5.64
N VAL A 14 -15.32 9.42 6.57
CA VAL A 14 -15.83 8.79 7.80
C VAL A 14 -17.34 8.63 7.65
N LEU A 15 -17.81 7.39 7.69
CA LEU A 15 -19.20 7.02 7.48
C LEU A 15 -19.77 6.33 8.71
N THR A 16 -21.06 6.52 8.97
CA THR A 16 -21.83 5.66 9.86
C THR A 16 -21.95 4.24 9.27
N LYS A 17 -22.32 3.26 10.09
CA LYS A 17 -22.55 1.89 9.63
C LYS A 17 -23.61 1.82 8.53
N GLU A 18 -24.71 2.56 8.68
CA GLU A 18 -25.77 2.61 7.68
C GLU A 18 -25.28 3.21 6.36
N GLU A 19 -24.54 4.33 6.42
CA GLU A 19 -23.96 4.97 5.23
C GLU A 19 -22.94 4.07 4.54
N PHE A 20 -22.09 3.39 5.31
CA PHE A 20 -21.12 2.43 4.77
C PHE A 20 -21.81 1.30 4.01
N LEU A 21 -22.85 0.69 4.60
CA LEU A 21 -23.62 -0.39 3.96
C LEU A 21 -24.38 0.09 2.72
N MET A 22 -24.86 1.33 2.70
CA MET A 22 -25.46 1.92 1.50
C MET A 22 -24.41 2.16 0.42
N ARG A 23 -23.26 2.75 0.79
CA ARG A 23 -22.20 3.12 -0.15
C ARG A 23 -21.57 1.91 -0.82
N GLN A 24 -21.33 0.82 -0.07
CA GLN A 24 -20.90 -0.47 -0.62
C GLN A 24 -21.80 -1.02 -1.73
N ARG A 25 -23.08 -0.64 -1.78
CA ARG A 25 -24.02 -1.08 -2.81
C ARG A 25 -24.02 -0.21 -4.06
N ILE A 26 -23.56 1.03 -3.94
CA ILE A 26 -23.68 2.05 -4.97
C ILE A 26 -22.35 2.21 -5.71
N GLU A 27 -21.24 2.13 -4.98
CA GLU A 27 -19.91 2.44 -5.50
C GLU A 27 -18.83 1.53 -4.90
N PRO A 28 -17.69 1.36 -5.60
CA PRO A 28 -16.58 0.56 -5.12
C PRO A 28 -15.95 1.19 -3.88
N ILE A 29 -15.51 0.34 -2.96
CA ILE A 29 -14.67 0.75 -1.83
C ILE A 29 -13.32 0.07 -2.01
N ILE A 30 -12.25 0.87 -2.09
CA ILE A 30 -10.87 0.37 -2.25
C ILE A 30 -10.34 -0.16 -0.93
N SER A 31 -10.60 0.55 0.16
CA SER A 31 -10.20 0.16 1.52
C SER A 31 -11.23 0.66 2.53
N SER A 32 -11.44 -0.11 3.58
CA SER A 32 -12.27 0.31 4.70
C SER A 32 -11.72 -0.20 6.03
N ARG A 33 -11.89 0.60 7.08
CA ARG A 33 -11.48 0.27 8.44
C ARG A 33 -12.57 0.63 9.42
N GLU A 34 -12.95 -0.32 10.27
CA GLU A 34 -13.84 -0.03 11.40
C GLU A 34 -13.07 0.76 12.46
N ILE A 35 -13.57 1.96 12.81
CA ILE A 35 -13.01 2.76 13.91
C ILE A 35 -13.65 2.32 15.23
N ASN A 36 -14.98 2.13 15.21
CA ASN A 36 -15.79 1.61 16.29
C ASN A 36 -17.06 0.98 15.71
N ALA A 37 -17.88 0.38 16.59
CA ALA A 37 -19.06 -0.39 16.21
C ALA A 37 -20.07 0.32 15.29
N ASN A 38 -20.01 1.65 15.16
CA ASN A 38 -20.93 2.43 14.36
C ASN A 38 -20.27 3.33 13.30
N THR A 39 -18.94 3.32 13.16
CA THR A 39 -18.26 4.21 12.21
C THR A 39 -17.08 3.53 11.50
N TYR A 40 -16.95 3.85 10.22
CA TYR A 40 -15.95 3.31 9.32
C TYR A 40 -15.18 4.43 8.62
N GLU A 41 -13.86 4.28 8.50
CA GLU A 41 -13.07 5.00 7.51
C GLU A 41 -13.16 4.26 6.18
N VAL A 42 -13.36 5.00 5.10
CA VAL A 42 -13.53 4.45 3.75
C VAL A 42 -12.69 5.24 2.77
N VAL A 43 -11.95 4.51 1.93
CA VAL A 43 -11.26 5.06 0.77
C VAL A 43 -11.97 4.60 -0.49
N SER A 44 -12.52 5.56 -1.22
CA SER A 44 -13.10 5.41 -2.55
C SER A 44 -12.06 5.74 -3.63
N PRO A 45 -12.28 5.33 -4.90
CA PRO A 45 -11.47 5.78 -6.03
C PRO A 45 -11.35 7.31 -6.09
N GLU A 46 -12.43 8.03 -5.81
CA GLU A 46 -12.51 9.49 -5.85
C GLU A 46 -11.54 10.14 -4.85
N ASN A 47 -11.36 9.54 -3.65
CA ASN A 47 -10.38 10.03 -2.68
C ASN A 47 -8.95 9.97 -3.24
N ILE A 48 -8.64 8.90 -4.00
CA ILE A 48 -7.31 8.66 -4.58
C ILE A 48 -7.09 9.57 -5.79
N GLU A 49 -8.08 9.66 -6.67
CA GLU A 49 -8.06 10.53 -7.84
C GLU A 49 -7.91 12.00 -7.45
N ALA A 50 -8.52 12.44 -6.34
CA ALA A 50 -8.35 13.80 -5.83
C ALA A 50 -6.91 14.13 -5.41
N VAL A 51 -6.11 13.12 -5.04
CA VAL A 51 -4.66 13.26 -4.81
C VAL A 51 -3.90 13.25 -6.13
N ALA A 52 -4.20 12.29 -7.01
CA ALA A 52 -3.55 12.13 -8.30
C ALA A 52 -3.75 13.36 -9.21
N ALA A 53 -4.93 13.98 -9.19
CA ALA A 53 -5.26 15.20 -9.93
C ALA A 53 -4.38 16.41 -9.56
N LYS A 54 -3.68 16.36 -8.41
CA LYS A 54 -2.70 17.36 -7.98
C LYS A 54 -1.27 17.02 -8.43
N GLY A 55 -1.10 15.98 -9.25
CA GLY A 55 0.20 15.46 -9.68
C GLY A 55 0.99 14.78 -8.56
N LYS A 56 0.30 14.25 -7.54
CA LYS A 56 0.92 13.67 -6.34
C LYS A 56 0.64 12.17 -6.22
N HIS A 57 1.56 11.45 -5.60
CA HIS A 57 1.34 10.04 -5.25
C HIS A 57 0.45 9.94 -4.01
N CYS A 58 -0.54 9.06 -4.08
CA CYS A 58 -1.47 8.80 -2.99
C CYS A 58 -0.90 7.74 -2.03
N LEU A 59 -0.72 8.09 -0.76
CA LEU A 59 -0.33 7.16 0.30
C LEU A 59 -1.56 6.75 1.09
N MET A 60 -1.86 5.46 1.16
CA MET A 60 -2.99 4.94 1.94
C MET A 60 -2.60 3.66 2.66
N GLU A 61 -3.28 3.38 3.76
CA GLU A 61 -3.16 2.10 4.44
C GLU A 61 -4.23 1.15 3.89
N ALA A 62 -3.79 0.10 3.20
CA ALA A 62 -4.67 -0.87 2.58
C ALA A 62 -3.98 -2.25 2.50
N ASP A 63 -4.79 -3.30 2.44
CA ASP A 63 -4.30 -4.66 2.20
C ASP A 63 -4.03 -4.88 0.71
N VAL A 64 -3.18 -5.86 0.38
CA VAL A 64 -2.79 -6.19 -1.01
C VAL A 64 -4.01 -6.54 -1.87
N SER A 65 -5.09 -7.05 -1.26
CA SER A 65 -6.35 -7.34 -1.93
C SER A 65 -6.94 -6.14 -2.68
N CYS A 66 -6.68 -4.90 -2.24
CA CYS A 66 -7.19 -3.70 -2.90
C CYS A 66 -6.61 -3.47 -4.30
N VAL A 67 -5.48 -4.10 -4.65
CA VAL A 67 -4.80 -3.88 -5.93
C VAL A 67 -5.69 -4.22 -7.12
N LYS A 68 -6.47 -5.30 -7.02
CA LYS A 68 -7.42 -5.66 -8.10
C LYS A 68 -8.49 -4.59 -8.28
N ASP A 69 -9.02 -4.06 -7.17
CA ASP A 69 -10.04 -3.01 -7.21
C ASP A 69 -9.49 -1.69 -7.74
N LEU A 70 -8.24 -1.34 -7.42
CA LEU A 70 -7.52 -0.21 -8.02
C LEU A 70 -7.39 -0.38 -9.54
N LEU A 71 -6.91 -1.54 -9.99
CA LEU A 71 -6.66 -1.81 -11.41
C LEU A 71 -7.96 -1.86 -12.24
N ARG A 72 -9.06 -2.40 -11.68
CA ARG A 72 -10.40 -2.33 -12.31
C ARG A 72 -10.92 -0.91 -12.49
N ARG A 73 -10.37 0.05 -11.74
CA ARG A 73 -10.66 1.48 -11.84
C ARG A 73 -9.61 2.25 -12.62
N GLU A 74 -8.73 1.55 -13.33
CA GLU A 74 -7.64 2.14 -14.10
C GLU A 74 -6.68 2.98 -13.23
N ILE A 75 -6.62 2.66 -11.93
CA ILE A 75 -5.64 3.20 -10.99
C ILE A 75 -4.51 2.18 -10.88
N TYR A 76 -3.32 2.53 -11.35
CA TYR A 76 -2.16 1.63 -11.40
C TYR A 76 -1.22 1.90 -10.22
N PRO A 77 -1.27 1.11 -9.12
CA PRO A 77 -0.44 1.36 -7.95
C PRO A 77 1.03 0.99 -8.20
N ILE A 78 1.93 1.73 -7.54
CA ILE A 78 3.33 1.32 -7.39
C ILE A 78 3.41 0.40 -6.16
N ILE A 79 3.74 -0.87 -6.39
CA ILE A 79 3.81 -1.87 -5.33
C ILE A 79 5.28 -2.14 -5.00
N ILE A 80 5.67 -1.91 -3.75
CA ILE A 80 7.02 -2.18 -3.25
C ILE A 80 6.92 -3.13 -2.07
N HIS A 81 7.39 -4.36 -2.28
CA HIS A 81 7.53 -5.36 -1.23
C HIS A 81 8.86 -5.15 -0.48
N ILE A 82 8.80 -4.95 0.83
CA ILE A 82 9.99 -4.85 1.69
C ILE A 82 10.23 -6.21 2.33
N LYS A 83 11.25 -6.94 1.88
CA LYS A 83 11.56 -8.26 2.43
C LYS A 83 12.12 -8.17 3.84
N ILE A 84 11.44 -8.84 4.77
CA ILE A 84 11.88 -8.98 6.16
C ILE A 84 12.26 -10.43 6.46
N CYS A 85 13.42 -10.60 7.07
CA CYS A 85 13.95 -11.89 7.49
C CYS A 85 14.79 -11.75 8.76
N ASP A 86 15.32 -12.88 9.23
CA ASP A 86 16.13 -12.97 10.45
C ASP A 86 17.36 -12.05 10.42
N LYS A 87 17.89 -11.75 9.21
CA LYS A 87 19.07 -10.90 9.03
C LYS A 87 18.80 -9.41 9.26
N ASN A 88 17.60 -8.93 8.95
CA ASN A 88 17.30 -7.49 8.94
C ASN A 88 16.20 -7.06 9.92
N ILE A 89 15.48 -7.98 10.56
CA ILE A 89 14.39 -7.63 11.51
C ILE A 89 14.85 -6.68 12.62
N ARG A 90 16.08 -6.83 13.10
CA ARG A 90 16.65 -5.98 14.16
C ARG A 90 16.77 -4.52 13.74
N LYS A 91 16.85 -4.23 12.44
CA LYS A 91 16.88 -2.86 11.90
C LYS A 91 15.55 -2.13 12.11
N LEU A 92 14.44 -2.86 12.29
CA LEU A 92 13.10 -2.30 12.50
C LEU A 92 12.82 -1.89 13.95
N ARG A 93 13.65 -2.27 14.92
CA ARG A 93 13.42 -1.99 16.36
C ARG A 93 13.32 -0.50 16.70
N LYS A 94 13.85 0.36 15.84
CA LYS A 94 13.79 1.83 15.98
C LYS A 94 12.49 2.43 15.43
N LEU A 95 11.69 1.66 14.71
CA LEU A 95 10.36 2.08 14.27
C LEU A 95 9.35 1.90 15.40
N PRO A 96 8.27 2.70 15.42
CA PRO A 96 7.15 2.53 16.37
C PRO A 96 6.28 1.32 15.99
N LEU A 97 6.91 0.17 15.72
CA LEU A 97 6.23 -1.08 15.40
C LEU A 97 6.12 -1.92 16.67
N ARG A 98 4.93 -2.41 16.97
CA ARG A 98 4.73 -3.39 18.02
C ARG A 98 5.13 -4.77 17.50
N VAL A 99 6.32 -5.22 17.88
CA VAL A 99 6.83 -6.55 17.57
C VAL A 99 6.96 -7.33 18.87
N ASP A 100 5.94 -8.12 19.20
CA ASP A 100 5.93 -8.93 20.42
C ASP A 100 6.91 -10.13 20.31
N SER A 101 7.11 -10.67 19.10
CA SER A 101 8.10 -11.71 18.79
C SER A 101 8.68 -11.51 17.38
N GLU A 102 10.01 -11.52 17.26
CA GLU A 102 10.70 -11.41 15.96
C GLU A 102 10.38 -12.59 15.03
N GLU A 103 10.34 -13.81 15.57
CA GLU A 103 9.99 -15.01 14.82
C GLU A 103 8.54 -14.99 14.32
N GLU A 104 7.62 -14.52 15.17
CA GLU A 104 6.21 -14.32 14.81
C GLU A 104 6.08 -13.32 13.67
N PHE A 105 6.75 -12.18 13.80
CA PHE A 105 6.69 -11.11 12.82
C PHE A 105 7.21 -11.57 11.45
N ILE A 106 8.35 -12.27 11.41
CA ILE A 106 8.88 -12.84 10.17
C ILE A 106 7.90 -13.84 9.56
N ARG A 107 7.25 -14.67 10.38
CA ARG A 107 6.24 -15.62 9.90
C ARG A 107 5.05 -14.91 9.27
N VAL A 108 4.57 -13.83 9.87
CA VAL A 108 3.50 -12.99 9.32
C VAL A 108 3.94 -12.34 8.00
N CYS A 109 5.15 -11.75 7.94
CA CYS A 109 5.69 -11.18 6.70
C CYS A 109 5.74 -12.20 5.57
N ARG A 110 6.31 -13.39 5.82
CA ARG A 110 6.36 -14.48 4.82
C ARG A 110 4.97 -14.97 4.41
N SER A 111 4.02 -14.98 5.33
CA SER A 111 2.65 -15.38 4.99
C SER A 111 1.98 -14.36 4.07
N ARG A 112 2.17 -13.07 4.31
CA ARG A 112 1.63 -11.98 3.48
C ARG A 112 2.33 -11.88 2.13
N GLU A 113 3.60 -12.25 2.03
CA GLU A 113 4.33 -12.28 0.75
C GLU A 113 3.61 -13.14 -0.30
N ARG A 114 2.96 -14.24 0.10
CA ARG A 114 2.18 -15.10 -0.81
C ARG A 114 0.98 -14.38 -1.44
N GLU A 115 0.44 -13.34 -0.82
CA GLU A 115 -0.67 -12.56 -1.40
C GLU A 115 -0.23 -11.82 -2.66
N LEU A 116 1.07 -11.47 -2.77
CA LEU A 116 1.64 -10.81 -3.94
C LEU A 116 1.63 -11.71 -5.19
N GLU A 117 1.61 -13.03 -5.03
CA GLU A 117 1.50 -13.97 -6.15
C GLU A 117 0.15 -13.85 -6.88
N SER A 118 -0.87 -13.30 -6.21
CA SER A 118 -2.21 -13.14 -6.77
C SER A 118 -2.44 -11.77 -7.44
N VAL A 119 -1.46 -10.87 -7.34
CA VAL A 119 -1.53 -9.52 -7.87
C VAL A 119 -1.38 -9.55 -9.39
N PRO A 120 -2.30 -8.94 -10.16
CA PRO A 120 -2.31 -9.06 -11.62
C PRO A 120 -1.38 -8.04 -12.30
N CYS A 121 -0.29 -7.65 -11.63
CA CYS A 121 0.72 -6.74 -12.17
C CYS A 121 2.08 -6.93 -11.46
N LEU A 122 3.13 -6.38 -12.04
CA LEU A 122 4.46 -6.44 -11.46
C LEU A 122 4.55 -5.64 -10.15
N TYR A 123 5.37 -6.13 -9.22
CA TYR A 123 5.78 -5.41 -8.02
C TYR A 123 7.31 -5.36 -7.94
N ALA A 124 7.82 -4.31 -7.31
CA ALA A 124 9.24 -4.19 -6.99
C ALA A 124 9.53 -4.77 -5.61
N CYS A 125 10.78 -5.19 -5.39
CA CYS A 125 11.20 -5.77 -4.13
C CYS A 125 12.44 -5.04 -3.57
N LEU A 126 12.43 -4.73 -2.27
CA LEU A 126 13.61 -4.29 -1.54
C LEU A 126 14.17 -5.46 -0.72
N GLU A 127 15.36 -5.90 -1.10
CA GLU A 127 16.12 -6.95 -0.45
C GLU A 127 16.66 -6.50 0.92
N PRO A 128 16.92 -7.45 1.84
CA PRO A 128 17.39 -7.15 3.19
C PRO A 128 18.68 -6.31 3.28
N GLU A 129 19.54 -6.42 2.28
CA GLU A 129 20.84 -5.75 2.19
C GLU A 129 20.75 -4.33 1.60
N GLU A 130 19.63 -3.96 0.97
CA GLU A 130 19.47 -2.66 0.29
C GLU A 130 19.28 -1.47 1.24
N TRP A 131 19.03 -1.73 2.54
CA TRP A 131 18.78 -0.68 3.53
C TRP A 131 19.44 -1.00 4.88
N ALA A 132 19.96 0.02 5.56
CA ALA A 132 20.73 -0.15 6.81
C ALA A 132 19.91 0.11 8.09
N GLY A 133 18.76 0.78 7.99
CA GLY A 133 17.91 1.16 9.12
C GLY A 133 16.68 1.95 8.66
N PRO A 134 15.85 2.47 9.58
CA PRO A 134 14.59 3.12 9.23
C PRO A 134 14.73 4.34 8.32
N ASP A 135 15.68 5.24 8.62
CA ASP A 135 15.88 6.45 7.83
C ASP A 135 16.36 6.12 6.41
N ASP A 136 17.24 5.13 6.30
CA ASP A 136 17.75 4.63 5.03
C ASP A 136 16.67 3.88 4.24
N LEU A 137 15.81 3.12 4.92
CA LEU A 137 14.66 2.46 4.31
C LEU A 137 13.71 3.48 3.66
N ILE A 138 13.40 4.59 4.34
CA ILE A 138 12.55 5.65 3.77
C ILE A 138 13.18 6.22 2.50
N ARG A 139 14.50 6.45 2.50
CA ARG A 139 15.22 6.93 1.32
C ARG A 139 15.14 5.92 0.17
N VAL A 140 15.49 4.67 0.42
CA VAL A 140 15.52 3.60 -0.60
C VAL A 140 14.12 3.33 -1.16
N VAL A 141 13.08 3.37 -0.34
CA VAL A 141 11.69 3.28 -0.81
C VAL A 141 11.37 4.43 -1.75
N LYS A 142 11.68 5.69 -1.38
CA LYS A 142 11.44 6.85 -2.26
C LYS A 142 12.20 6.75 -3.58
N ASP A 143 13.45 6.29 -3.54
CA ASP A 143 14.26 6.06 -4.74
C ASP A 143 13.62 5.00 -5.63
N ARG A 144 13.17 3.87 -5.05
CA ARG A 144 12.48 2.81 -5.80
C ARG A 144 11.16 3.28 -6.41
N ILE A 145 10.37 4.11 -5.70
CA ILE A 145 9.15 4.71 -6.28
C ILE A 145 9.52 5.55 -7.53
N GLN A 146 10.66 6.26 -7.53
CA GLN A 146 11.10 7.07 -8.69
C GLN A 146 11.47 6.21 -9.89
N GLU A 147 12.06 5.05 -9.63
CA GLU A 147 12.38 4.07 -10.66
C GLU A 147 11.10 3.46 -11.23
N GLU A 148 10.18 2.99 -10.38
CA GLU A 148 8.93 2.35 -10.81
C GLU A 148 8.00 3.31 -11.54
N GLN A 149 7.89 4.59 -11.12
CA GLN A 149 7.03 5.57 -11.77
C GLN A 149 7.35 5.78 -13.26
N ARG A 150 8.60 5.54 -13.68
CA ARG A 150 9.04 5.73 -15.07
C ARG A 150 8.80 4.50 -15.94
N LYS A 151 8.41 3.38 -15.35
CA LYS A 151 8.21 2.12 -16.06
C LYS A 151 6.80 2.03 -16.63
N THR A 152 6.66 1.25 -17.69
CA THR A 152 5.37 0.81 -18.20
C THR A 152 4.80 -0.24 -17.25
N VAL A 153 3.56 -0.05 -16.80
CA VAL A 153 2.83 -1.03 -16.00
C VAL A 153 2.18 -2.04 -16.93
N TRP A 154 2.48 -3.31 -16.71
CA TRP A 154 1.83 -4.43 -17.39
C TRP A 154 0.80 -5.05 -16.45
N VAL A 155 -0.41 -5.27 -16.96
CA VAL A 155 -1.53 -5.80 -16.20
C VAL A 155 -2.08 -7.04 -16.89
N GLU A 156 -2.16 -8.13 -16.15
CA GLU A 156 -2.74 -9.40 -16.59
C GLU A 156 -4.27 -9.31 -16.51
N GLN A 157 -4.90 -8.97 -17.63
CA GLN A 157 -6.34 -8.74 -17.70
C GLN A 157 -7.17 -9.96 -17.28
N ASP A 158 -6.69 -11.18 -17.54
CA ASP A 158 -7.38 -12.43 -17.17
C ASP A 158 -7.46 -12.67 -15.65
N LEU A 159 -6.67 -11.92 -14.87
CA LEU A 159 -6.61 -12.03 -13.40
C LEU A 159 -7.39 -10.92 -12.67
N LEU A 160 -7.97 -9.97 -13.42
CA LEU A 160 -8.83 -8.89 -12.93
C LEU A 160 -10.29 -9.32 -12.75
#